data_AF-A0A7S0KD49-F1
#
_entry.id   AF-A0A7S0KD49-F1
#
_cell.length_a   1.000
_cell.length_b   1.000
_cell.length_c   1.000
_cell.angle_alpha   90.00
_cell.angle_beta   90.00
_cell.angle_gamma   90.00
#
_symmetry.space_group_name_H-M   'P 1'
#
loop_
_entity.id
_entity.type
_entity.pdbx_description
1 polymer ?
#
loop_
_entity_poly.entity_id
_entity_poly.type
_entity_poly.pdbx_seq_one_letter_code
_entity_poly.pdbx_strand_id
1 'polypeptide(L)'
;LVQPASAAAAELSRRADVGLAKSQRVTSAAVRRAAYFTGIYIAAAGVALMVAPDPVFSILFNVQAITEGWIRVFGVLCVAFGVYYFGTAYGDGKGLGARAFYLSTVVGRVFIFASFLFMVACGLFKEPGLLILGVINLLGALAMMFALSKKKTA
;
A
#
# COMPACT_ATOMS: atom_id res chain seq x y z
N LEU A 1 -23.74 16.41 46.58
CA LEU A 1 -24.59 16.90 45.48
C LEU A 1 -23.72 17.08 44.24
N VAL A 2 -23.66 16.09 43.36
CA VAL A 2 -22.95 16.23 42.07
C VAL A 2 -23.76 17.20 41.21
N GLN A 3 -23.15 18.28 40.75
CA GLN A 3 -23.84 19.33 40.00
C GLN A 3 -24.30 18.79 38.63
N PRO A 4 -25.55 19.05 38.20
CA PRO A 4 -26.12 18.55 36.95
C PRO A 4 -25.32 18.96 35.70
N ALA A 5 -24.56 20.05 35.77
CA ALA A 5 -23.68 20.51 34.71
C ALA A 5 -22.50 19.55 34.41
N SER A 6 -21.97 18.84 35.41
CA SER A 6 -20.84 17.91 35.18
C SER A 6 -21.31 16.62 34.52
N ALA A 7 -22.54 16.17 34.82
CA ALA A 7 -23.14 14.99 34.20
C ALA A 7 -23.51 15.26 32.73
N ALA A 8 -24.06 16.44 32.43
CA ALA A 8 -24.35 16.85 31.06
C ALA A 8 -23.08 17.01 30.22
N ALA A 9 -22.01 17.59 30.79
CA ALA A 9 -20.71 17.71 30.12
C ALA A 9 -20.06 16.35 29.86
N ALA A 10 -20.14 15.41 30.81
CA ALA A 10 -19.63 14.05 30.64
C ALA A 10 -20.38 13.28 29.54
N GLU A 11 -21.70 13.44 29.46
CA GLU A 11 -22.54 12.82 28.42
C GLU A 11 -22.29 13.45 27.03
N LEU A 12 -22.09 14.77 26.96
CA LEU A 12 -21.67 15.46 25.73
C LEU A 12 -20.30 14.98 25.24
N SER A 13 -19.32 14.85 26.14
CA SER A 13 -18.01 14.31 25.81
C SER A 13 -18.11 12.87 25.32
N ARG A 14 -18.89 12.02 26.00
CA ARG A 14 -19.13 10.64 25.58
C ARG A 14 -19.79 10.56 24.20
N ARG A 15 -20.78 11.42 23.90
CA ARG A 15 -21.43 11.48 22.58
C ARG A 15 -20.50 11.97 21.49
N ALA A 16 -19.63 12.94 21.81
CA ALA A 16 -18.58 13.40 20.90
C ALA A 16 -17.57 12.28 20.61
N ASP A 17 -17.13 11.54 21.62
CA ASP A 17 -16.22 10.39 21.49
C ASP A 17 -16.83 9.28 20.65
N VAL A 18 -18.12 8.96 20.87
CA VAL A 18 -18.85 7.98 20.06
C VAL A 18 -19.06 8.48 18.62
N GLY A 19 -19.33 9.77 18.43
CA GLY A 19 -19.45 10.40 17.11
C GLY A 19 -18.13 10.39 16.34
N LEU A 20 -17.02 10.69 17.00
CA LEU A 20 -15.67 10.61 16.47
C LEU A 20 -15.25 9.17 16.16
N ALA A 21 -15.56 8.20 17.04
CA ALA A 21 -15.29 6.79 16.80
C ALA A 21 -16.12 6.21 15.64
N LYS A 22 -17.38 6.66 15.49
CA LYS A 22 -18.25 6.31 14.36
C LYS A 22 -17.77 6.96 13.06
N SER A 23 -17.26 8.19 13.14
CA SER A 23 -16.60 8.89 12.03
C SER A 23 -15.29 8.20 11.63
N GLN A 24 -14.50 7.69 12.59
CA GLN A 24 -13.24 6.98 12.33
C GLN A 24 -13.40 5.61 11.65
N ARG A 25 -14.59 4.99 11.68
CA ARG A 25 -14.94 3.86 10.79
C ARG A 25 -15.35 4.40 9.43
N VAL A 26 -14.43 5.11 8.77
CA VAL A 26 -14.70 5.92 7.57
C VAL A 26 -15.14 5.06 6.38
N THR A 27 -14.70 3.80 6.29
CA THR A 27 -14.93 2.96 5.11
C THR A 27 -15.93 1.83 5.35
N SER A 28 -17.01 1.83 4.55
CA SER A 28 -18.04 0.79 4.60
C SER A 28 -17.47 -0.60 4.26
N ALA A 29 -18.16 -1.66 4.70
CA ALA A 29 -17.79 -3.03 4.34
C ALA A 29 -17.70 -3.23 2.82
N ALA A 30 -18.54 -2.52 2.05
CA ALA A 30 -18.51 -2.52 0.59
C ALA A 30 -17.22 -1.93 0.03
N VAL A 31 -16.76 -0.79 0.58
CA VAL A 31 -15.50 -0.14 0.16
C VAL A 31 -14.31 -1.08 0.41
N ARG A 32 -14.24 -1.71 1.59
CA ARG A 32 -13.16 -2.67 1.89
C ARG A 32 -13.19 -3.87 0.95
N ARG A 33 -14.38 -4.41 0.64
CA ARG A 33 -14.52 -5.54 -0.29
C ARG A 33 -14.04 -5.17 -1.70
N ALA A 34 -14.41 -3.99 -2.18
CA ALA A 34 -13.91 -3.48 -3.44
C ALA A 34 -12.39 -3.33 -3.42
N ALA A 35 -11.82 -2.73 -2.37
CA ALA A 35 -10.38 -2.57 -2.21
C ALA A 35 -9.62 -3.91 -2.16
N TYR A 36 -10.17 -4.95 -1.52
CA TYR A 36 -9.59 -6.29 -1.57
C TYR A 36 -9.55 -6.86 -2.98
N PHE A 37 -10.69 -6.80 -3.68
CA PHE A 37 -10.79 -7.27 -5.05
C PHE A 37 -9.79 -6.53 -5.94
N THR A 38 -9.75 -5.19 -5.82
CA THR A 38 -8.78 -4.32 -6.50
C THR A 38 -7.34 -4.73 -6.22
N GLY A 39 -6.99 -4.89 -4.94
CA GLY A 39 -5.65 -5.29 -4.55
C GLY A 39 -5.23 -6.63 -5.16
N ILE A 40 -6.12 -7.63 -5.08
CA ILE A 40 -5.84 -8.99 -5.57
C ILE A 40 -5.67 -9.01 -7.09
N TYR A 41 -6.58 -8.41 -7.86
CA TYR A 41 -6.47 -8.50 -9.31
C TYR A 41 -5.27 -7.69 -9.83
N ILE A 42 -4.97 -6.52 -9.26
CA ILE A 42 -3.81 -5.73 -9.68
C ILE A 42 -2.53 -6.49 -9.35
N ALA A 43 -2.45 -7.12 -8.17
CA ALA A 43 -1.29 -7.94 -7.80
C ALA A 43 -1.13 -9.13 -8.74
N ALA A 44 -2.22 -9.86 -9.04
CA ALA A 44 -2.18 -10.99 -9.95
C ALA A 44 -1.74 -10.59 -11.37
N ALA A 45 -2.27 -9.49 -11.90
CA ALA A 45 -1.85 -8.93 -13.19
C ALA A 45 -0.38 -8.51 -13.17
N GLY A 46 0.07 -7.88 -12.09
CA GLY A 46 1.47 -7.48 -11.92
C GLY A 46 2.42 -8.68 -11.89
N VAL A 47 2.09 -9.73 -11.14
CA VAL A 47 2.87 -10.98 -11.13
C VAL A 47 2.91 -11.61 -12.52
N ALA A 48 1.79 -11.67 -13.22
CA ALA A 48 1.73 -12.20 -14.59
C ALA A 48 2.66 -11.43 -15.54
N LEU A 49 2.69 -10.09 -15.46
CA LEU A 49 3.60 -9.25 -16.23
C LEU A 49 5.07 -9.41 -15.85
N MET A 50 5.37 -9.71 -14.58
CA MET A 50 6.75 -9.99 -14.14
C MET A 50 7.27 -11.31 -14.73
N VAL A 51 6.42 -12.35 -14.75
CA VAL A 51 6.79 -13.70 -15.18
C VAL A 51 6.77 -13.84 -16.70
N ALA A 52 5.75 -13.30 -17.36
CA ALA A 52 5.51 -13.49 -18.78
C ALA A 52 5.11 -12.16 -19.45
N PRO A 53 6.03 -11.17 -19.52
CA PRO A 53 5.71 -9.80 -19.96
C PRO A 53 5.12 -9.75 -21.36
N ASP A 54 5.76 -10.40 -22.34
CA ASP A 54 5.32 -10.35 -23.74
C ASP A 54 3.91 -10.89 -23.97
N PRO A 55 3.59 -12.15 -23.62
CA PRO A 55 2.26 -12.69 -23.89
C PRO A 55 1.18 -11.98 -23.08
N VAL A 56 1.47 -11.54 -21.86
CA VAL A 56 0.48 -10.85 -21.00
C VAL A 56 0.25 -9.42 -21.48
N PHE A 57 1.30 -8.68 -21.82
CA PHE A 57 1.18 -7.31 -22.32
C PHE A 57 0.54 -7.26 -23.71
N SER A 58 0.82 -8.27 -24.55
CA SER A 58 0.28 -8.37 -25.92
C SER A 58 -1.23 -8.59 -25.99
N ILE A 59 -1.89 -8.94 -24.88
CA ILE A 59 -3.35 -9.06 -24.82
C ILE A 59 -4.02 -7.71 -25.13
N LEU A 60 -3.39 -6.59 -24.73
CA LEU A 60 -3.98 -5.25 -24.80
C LEU A 60 -3.13 -4.25 -25.61
N PHE A 61 -1.83 -4.50 -25.76
CA PHE A 61 -0.88 -3.52 -26.30
C PHE A 61 0.12 -4.14 -27.28
N ASN A 62 0.79 -3.30 -28.08
CA ASN A 62 1.88 -3.74 -28.96
C ASN A 62 3.21 -3.81 -28.18
N VAL A 63 3.77 -5.02 -28.06
CA VAL A 63 5.03 -5.28 -27.36
C VAL A 63 6.25 -4.61 -28.03
N GLN A 64 6.22 -4.32 -29.33
CA GLN A 64 7.36 -3.67 -30.00
C GLN A 64 7.58 -2.21 -29.57
N ALA A 65 6.62 -1.60 -28.87
CA ALA A 65 6.72 -0.22 -28.41
C ALA A 65 7.51 -0.06 -27.10
N ILE A 66 7.66 -1.12 -26.30
CA ILE A 66 8.27 -1.07 -24.95
C ILE A 66 9.11 -2.32 -24.72
N THR A 67 10.31 -2.16 -24.16
CA THR A 67 11.15 -3.33 -23.86
C THR A 67 10.60 -4.19 -22.73
N GLU A 68 10.81 -5.49 -22.83
CA GLU A 68 10.50 -6.51 -21.83
C GLU A 68 10.86 -6.10 -20.38
N GLY A 69 12.03 -5.49 -20.20
CA GLY A 69 12.50 -5.04 -18.88
C GLY A 69 11.57 -4.01 -18.25
N TRP A 70 11.09 -3.04 -19.04
CA TRP A 70 10.16 -2.00 -18.56
C TRP A 70 8.76 -2.57 -18.31
N ILE A 71 8.33 -3.58 -19.07
CA ILE A 71 7.07 -4.29 -18.79
C ILE A 71 7.14 -4.98 -17.42
N ARG A 72 8.26 -5.63 -17.09
CA ARG A 72 8.46 -6.24 -15.76
C ARG A 72 8.51 -5.18 -14.66
N VAL A 73 9.16 -4.03 -14.88
CA VAL A 73 9.14 -2.89 -13.93
C VAL A 73 7.71 -2.46 -13.65
N PHE A 74 6.87 -2.31 -14.68
CA PHE A 74 5.46 -2.00 -14.52
C PHE A 74 4.72 -3.08 -13.70
N GLY A 75 5.00 -4.35 -13.98
CA GLY A 75 4.48 -5.48 -13.19
C GLY A 75 4.83 -5.38 -11.70
N VAL A 76 6.08 -5.04 -11.36
CA VAL A 76 6.52 -4.82 -9.98
C VAL A 76 5.72 -3.71 -9.30
N LEU A 77 5.49 -2.59 -10.00
CA LEU A 77 4.68 -1.48 -9.47
C LEU A 77 3.22 -1.88 -9.27
N CYS A 78 2.64 -2.67 -10.18
CA CYS A 78 1.30 -3.23 -10.01
C CYS A 78 1.22 -4.10 -8.75
N VAL A 79 2.16 -5.00 -8.51
CA VAL A 79 2.17 -5.80 -7.28
C VAL A 79 2.24 -4.92 -6.03
N ALA A 80 3.09 -3.89 -6.04
CA ALA A 80 3.16 -2.94 -4.93
C ALA A 80 1.81 -2.22 -4.70
N PHE A 81 1.15 -1.74 -5.75
CA PHE A 81 -0.19 -1.14 -5.63
C PHE A 81 -1.22 -2.15 -5.12
N GLY A 82 -1.16 -3.39 -5.58
CA GLY A 82 -2.00 -4.47 -5.09
C GLY A 82 -1.85 -4.67 -3.57
N VAL A 83 -0.61 -4.70 -3.08
CA VAL A 83 -0.28 -4.75 -1.64
C VAL A 83 -0.85 -3.54 -0.90
N TYR A 84 -0.79 -2.33 -1.48
CA TYR A 84 -1.32 -1.13 -0.83
C TYR A 84 -2.84 -1.22 -0.63
N TYR A 85 -3.58 -1.59 -1.67
CA TYR A 85 -5.02 -1.75 -1.59
C TYR A 85 -5.43 -2.87 -0.62
N PHE A 86 -4.80 -4.04 -0.75
CA PHE A 86 -5.10 -5.20 0.10
C PHE A 86 -4.77 -4.91 1.57
N GLY A 87 -3.57 -4.43 1.86
CA GLY A 87 -3.13 -4.17 3.23
C GLY A 87 -3.89 -3.02 3.88
N THR A 88 -4.31 -2.01 3.11
CA THR A 88 -5.19 -0.95 3.61
C THR A 88 -6.56 -1.50 3.97
N ALA A 89 -7.20 -2.28 3.09
CA ALA A 89 -8.50 -2.89 3.37
C ALA A 89 -8.44 -3.82 4.60
N TYR A 90 -7.37 -4.59 4.72
CA TYR A 90 -7.10 -5.46 5.86
C TYR A 90 -6.92 -4.72 7.16
N GLY A 91 -6.06 -3.71 7.20
CA GLY A 91 -5.81 -2.96 8.42
C GLY A 91 -6.97 -2.04 8.80
N ASP A 92 -7.68 -1.47 7.84
CA ASP A 92 -8.93 -0.73 8.09
C ASP A 92 -9.99 -1.63 8.75
N GLY A 93 -10.12 -2.87 8.28
CA GLY A 93 -10.93 -3.91 8.92
C GLY A 93 -10.58 -4.17 10.39
N LYS A 94 -9.35 -3.85 10.80
CA LYS A 94 -8.81 -4.00 12.17
C LYS A 94 -8.76 -2.67 12.95
N GLY A 95 -9.31 -1.58 12.42
CA GLY A 95 -9.32 -0.28 13.09
C GLY A 95 -7.98 0.47 13.05
N LEU A 96 -7.06 0.10 12.15
CA LEU A 96 -5.77 0.80 12.00
C LEU A 96 -5.90 2.10 11.20
N GLY A 97 -7.00 2.27 10.43
CA GLY A 97 -7.23 3.42 9.57
C GLY A 97 -6.06 3.70 8.63
N ALA A 98 -5.66 4.97 8.48
CA ALA A 98 -4.56 5.40 7.61
C ALA A 98 -3.21 4.73 7.93
N ARG A 99 -3.00 4.26 9.17
CA ARG A 99 -1.77 3.54 9.55
C ARG A 99 -1.59 2.26 8.73
N ALA A 100 -2.69 1.59 8.37
CA ALA A 100 -2.66 0.40 7.52
C ALA A 100 -2.05 0.69 6.14
N PHE A 101 -2.46 1.80 5.53
CA PHE A 101 -1.92 2.25 4.24
C PHE A 101 -0.41 2.51 4.34
N TYR A 102 0.03 3.29 5.33
CA TYR A 102 1.45 3.60 5.49
C TYR A 102 2.30 2.33 5.70
N LEU A 103 1.87 1.40 6.55
CA LEU A 103 2.57 0.12 6.71
C LEU A 103 2.61 -0.69 5.42
N SER A 104 1.51 -0.73 4.67
CA SER A 104 1.45 -1.41 3.37
C SER A 104 2.40 -0.78 2.36
N THR A 105 2.56 0.55 2.38
CA THR A 105 3.55 1.24 1.54
C THR A 105 4.98 0.88 1.89
N VAL A 106 5.31 0.67 3.17
CA VAL A 106 6.65 0.18 3.55
C VAL A 106 6.90 -1.20 2.92
N VAL A 107 5.95 -2.13 3.08
CA VAL A 107 6.08 -3.50 2.53
C VAL A 107 6.23 -3.47 1.01
N GLY A 108 5.36 -2.76 0.29
CA GLY A 108 5.44 -2.74 -1.18
C GLY A 108 6.69 -2.01 -1.69
N ARG A 109 7.20 -0.98 -1.00
CA ARG A 109 8.46 -0.33 -1.39
C ARG A 109 9.68 -1.22 -1.12
N VAL A 110 9.70 -1.98 -0.04
CA VAL A 110 10.73 -3.01 0.19
C VAL A 110 10.68 -4.07 -0.92
N PHE A 111 9.47 -4.51 -1.31
CA PHE A 111 9.28 -5.42 -2.42
C PHE A 111 9.77 -4.85 -3.76
N ILE A 112 9.51 -3.57 -4.05
CA ILE A 112 10.02 -2.88 -5.25
C ILE A 112 11.55 -2.96 -5.29
N PHE A 113 12.22 -2.58 -4.19
CA PHE A 113 13.68 -2.65 -4.12
C PHE A 113 14.19 -4.08 -4.33
N ALA A 114 13.62 -5.06 -3.62
CA ALA A 114 14.03 -6.46 -3.75
C ALA A 114 13.83 -6.99 -5.18
N SER A 115 12.73 -6.61 -5.84
CA SER A 115 12.44 -7.01 -7.21
C SER A 115 13.39 -6.37 -8.22
N PHE A 116 13.69 -5.08 -8.07
CA PHE A 116 14.66 -4.40 -8.93
C PHE A 116 16.07 -4.98 -8.75
N LEU A 117 16.46 -5.28 -7.51
CA LEU A 117 17.71 -5.97 -7.23
C LEU A 117 17.76 -7.35 -7.88
N PHE A 118 16.69 -8.14 -7.76
CA PHE A 118 16.58 -9.44 -8.42
C PHE A 118 16.69 -9.31 -9.96
N MET A 119 15.95 -8.37 -10.56
CA MET A 119 15.95 -8.16 -12.00
C MET A 119 17.33 -7.80 -12.54
N VAL A 120 18.05 -6.90 -11.86
CA VAL A 120 19.40 -6.51 -12.26
C VAL A 120 20.39 -7.65 -12.01
N ALA A 121 20.33 -8.32 -10.86
CA ALA A 121 21.22 -9.42 -10.52
C ALA A 121 21.08 -10.62 -11.48
N CYS A 122 19.87 -10.91 -11.96
CA CYS A 122 19.61 -11.98 -12.91
C CYS A 122 19.73 -11.55 -14.38
N GLY A 123 20.13 -10.30 -14.67
CA GLY A 123 20.28 -9.80 -16.04
C GLY A 123 18.96 -9.57 -16.79
N LEU A 124 17.82 -9.58 -16.10
CA LEU A 124 16.50 -9.28 -16.66
C LEU A 124 16.31 -7.79 -16.96
N PHE A 125 17.12 -6.93 -16.35
CA PHE A 125 17.19 -5.50 -16.63
C PHE A 125 18.66 -5.06 -16.63
N LYS A 126 19.13 -4.52 -17.76
CA LYS A 126 20.57 -4.26 -17.97
C LYS A 126 21.05 -2.94 -17.39
N GLU A 127 20.15 -1.95 -17.23
CA GLU A 127 20.54 -0.62 -16.79
C GLU A 127 20.69 -0.55 -15.26
N PRO A 128 21.88 -0.21 -14.73
CA PRO A 128 22.12 -0.14 -13.29
C PRO A 128 21.35 1.01 -12.62
N GLY A 129 20.90 2.00 -13.38
CA GLY A 129 20.09 3.11 -12.88
C GLY A 129 18.80 2.65 -12.17
N LEU A 130 18.27 1.47 -12.51
CA LEU A 130 17.10 0.90 -11.82
C LEU A 130 17.37 0.65 -10.33
N LEU A 131 18.60 0.28 -9.96
CA LEU A 131 18.98 0.08 -8.57
C LEU A 131 19.07 1.40 -7.80
N ILE A 132 19.53 2.48 -8.45
CA ILE A 132 19.57 3.81 -7.82
C ILE A 132 18.15 4.23 -7.44
N LEU A 133 17.19 4.07 -8.36
CA LEU A 133 15.78 4.32 -8.09
C LEU A 133 15.26 3.44 -6.95
N GLY A 134 15.60 2.15 -6.97
CA GLY A 134 15.23 1.20 -5.93
C GLY A 134 15.74 1.61 -4.54
N VAL A 135 17.01 2.06 -4.44
CA VAL A 135 17.63 2.49 -3.18
C VAL A 135 16.94 3.75 -2.65
N ILE A 136 16.71 4.77 -3.50
CA ILE A 136 16.01 5.99 -3.09
C ILE A 136 14.60 5.64 -2.56
N ASN A 137 13.90 4.76 -3.26
CA ASN A 137 12.60 4.24 -2.83
C ASN A 137 12.68 3.51 -1.47
N LEU A 138 13.70 2.67 -1.25
CA LEU A 138 13.92 1.95 0.00
C LEU A 138 14.20 2.92 1.15
N LEU A 139 15.04 3.94 0.95
CA LEU A 139 15.31 4.97 1.95
C LEU A 139 14.02 5.67 2.38
N GLY A 140 13.13 5.99 1.44
CA GLY A 140 11.81 6.52 1.74
C GLY A 140 10.93 5.56 2.54
N ALA A 141 11.02 4.25 2.29
CA ALA A 141 10.30 3.22 3.05
C ALA A 141 10.82 3.12 4.49
N LEU A 142 12.14 3.13 4.67
CA LEU A 142 12.78 3.11 5.98
C LEU A 142 12.42 4.35 6.79
N ALA A 143 12.47 5.54 6.18
CA ALA A 143 12.05 6.79 6.82
C ALA A 143 10.59 6.71 7.31
N MET A 144 9.68 6.18 6.48
CA MET A 144 8.29 5.95 6.87
C MET A 144 8.18 4.96 8.05
N MET A 145 8.93 3.85 8.01
CA MET A 145 8.95 2.87 9.09
C MET A 145 9.43 3.47 10.42
N PHE A 146 10.47 4.31 10.38
CA PHE A 146 10.94 5.04 11.56
C PHE A 146 9.87 6.00 12.08
N ALA A 147 9.21 6.76 11.20
CA ALA A 147 8.13 7.66 11.59
C ALA A 147 6.95 6.92 12.24
N LEU A 148 6.57 5.76 11.71
CA LEU A 148 5.53 4.89 12.28
C LEU A 148 5.90 4.25 13.62
N SER A 149 7.20 4.15 13.91
CA SER A 149 7.72 3.52 15.14
C SER A 149 7.90 4.52 16.29
N LYS A 150 7.94 5.83 16.00
CA LYS A 150 7.93 6.85 17.04
C LYS A 150 6.57 6.85 17.74
N LYS A 151 6.50 6.36 18.98
CA LYS A 151 5.36 6.62 19.86
C LYS A 151 5.22 8.14 20.03
N LYS A 152 3.99 8.67 19.98
CA LYS A 152 3.71 9.98 20.59
C LYS A 152 4.12 9.86 22.05
N THR A 153 5.18 10.53 22.45
CA THR A 153 5.34 10.95 23.85
C THR A 153 4.18 11.92 24.08
N ALA A 154 3.11 11.40 24.68
CA ALA A 154 2.02 12.21 25.22
C ALA A 154 2.42 12.63 26.64
#